data_AF-A0A8H2XW06-F1
#
_entry.id   AF-A0A8H2XW06-F1
#
_cell.length_a   1.000
_cell.length_b   1.000
_cell.length_c   1.000
_cell.angle_alpha   90.00
_cell.angle_beta   90.00
_cell.angle_gamma   90.00
#
_symmetry.space_group_name_H-M   'P 1'
#
loop_
_entity.id
_entity.type
_entity.pdbx_description
1 polymer ?
#
loop_
_entity_poly.entity_id
_entity_poly.type
_entity_poly.pdbx_seq_one_letter_code
_entity_poly.pdbx_strand_id
1 'polypeptide(L)'
;MVPGRPVESVVIRGDPIYPELLDAIQKIGQSSTPVRELKLYSTGLNLGTSREWSTPRGFLLELTTALPRLKRLKVMLRNEGEKDLVDNLTETIHYFISHLKELRYFVIRTDLKSFPVYTTFLDEMEEIQLCQRWRNSCSSLNEVEYLSGRRWKLVGNKWAKSWSRAEFEMNTPERPWTKDLKPPRAASAPL
;
A
#
# COMPACT_ATOMS: atom_id res chain seq x y z
N MET A 1 -24.17 24.28 6.98
CA MET A 1 -22.96 23.50 6.63
C MET A 1 -22.56 22.68 7.83
N VAL A 2 -22.67 21.36 7.76
CA VAL A 2 -22.03 20.51 8.78
C VAL A 2 -20.52 20.55 8.50
N PRO A 3 -19.66 20.94 9.45
CA PRO A 3 -18.21 20.91 9.24
C PRO A 3 -17.78 19.46 9.08
N GLY A 4 -17.62 19.01 7.84
CA GLY A 4 -17.07 17.70 7.54
C GLY A 4 -15.61 17.70 7.95
N ARG A 5 -15.19 16.69 8.71
CA ARG A 5 -13.76 16.49 8.99
C ARG A 5 -13.03 16.33 7.64
N PRO A 6 -11.85 16.94 7.48
CA PRO A 6 -11.02 16.76 6.29
C PRO A 6 -10.83 15.26 5.99
N VAL A 7 -11.26 14.81 4.81
CA VAL A 7 -11.08 13.43 4.38
C VAL A 7 -9.65 13.28 3.86
N GLU A 8 -8.74 12.81 4.71
CA GLU A 8 -7.34 12.52 4.34
C GLU A 8 -7.14 11.09 3.82
N SER A 9 -8.11 10.21 4.04
CA SER A 9 -8.05 8.79 3.68
C SER A 9 -9.30 8.38 2.91
N VAL A 10 -9.08 7.79 1.73
CA VAL A 10 -10.15 7.29 0.87
C VAL A 10 -9.93 5.81 0.60
N VAL A 11 -11.02 5.05 0.68
CA VAL A 11 -11.05 3.62 0.37
C VAL A 11 -12.10 3.40 -0.71
N ILE A 12 -11.67 2.92 -1.87
CA ILE A 12 -12.54 2.52 -2.97
C ILE A 12 -12.57 1.00 -3.01
N ARG A 13 -13.77 0.43 -3.00
CA ARG A 13 -14.04 -1.02 -3.05
C ARG A 13 -15.07 -1.31 -4.14
N GLY A 14 -15.04 -2.53 -4.68
CA GLY A 14 -15.92 -2.97 -5.77
C GLY A 14 -15.17 -2.94 -7.09
N ASP A 15 -15.87 -3.27 -8.18
CA ASP A 15 -15.29 -3.47 -9.52
C ASP A 15 -15.67 -2.32 -10.50
N PRO A 16 -15.41 -1.04 -10.20
CA PRO A 16 -15.67 0.04 -11.15
C PRO A 16 -14.86 -0.18 -12.42
N ILE A 17 -15.48 0.08 -13.57
CA ILE A 17 -14.77 0.19 -14.82
C ILE A 17 -13.84 1.41 -14.78
N TYR A 18 -12.69 1.33 -15.44
CA TYR A 18 -11.62 2.34 -15.36
C TYR A 18 -12.09 3.81 -15.45
N PRO A 19 -12.97 4.21 -16.39
CA PRO A 19 -13.39 5.60 -16.52
C PRO A 19 -14.11 6.15 -15.27
N GLU A 20 -14.93 5.32 -14.63
CA GLU A 20 -15.66 5.70 -13.40
C GLU A 20 -14.71 5.83 -12.21
N LEU A 21 -13.73 4.92 -12.12
CA LEU A 21 -12.69 4.99 -11.10
C LEU A 21 -11.86 6.27 -11.23
N LEU A 22 -11.48 6.64 -12.46
CA LEU A 22 -10.72 7.85 -12.73
C LEU A 22 -11.53 9.11 -12.39
N ASP A 23 -12.79 9.19 -12.83
CA ASP A 23 -13.68 10.33 -12.51
C ASP A 23 -13.84 10.50 -10.99
N ALA A 24 -14.03 9.40 -10.25
CA ALA A 24 -14.08 9.44 -8.80
C ALA A 24 -12.78 9.99 -8.19
N ILE A 25 -11.62 9.53 -8.65
CA ILE A 25 -10.30 10.00 -8.17
C ILE A 25 -10.09 11.48 -8.49
N GLN A 26 -10.48 11.93 -9.69
CA GLN A 26 -10.38 13.34 -10.09
C GLN A 26 -11.26 14.24 -9.21
N LYS A 27 -12.51 13.83 -8.94
CA LYS A 27 -13.40 14.54 -8.01
C LYS A 27 -12.83 14.61 -6.60
N ILE A 28 -12.21 13.52 -6.12
CA ILE A 28 -11.51 13.50 -4.83
C ILE A 28 -10.34 14.49 -4.83
N GLY A 29 -9.59 14.58 -5.93
CA GLY A 29 -8.47 15.53 -6.10
C GLY A 29 -8.86 17.00 -6.03
N GLN A 30 -10.13 17.34 -6.32
CA GLN A 30 -10.66 18.70 -6.23
C GLN A 30 -11.04 19.12 -4.79
N SER A 31 -10.96 18.20 -3.83
CA SER A 31 -11.21 18.49 -2.42
C SER A 31 -10.24 19.56 -1.88
N SER A 32 -10.74 20.49 -1.07
CA SER A 32 -9.92 21.49 -0.36
C SER A 32 -8.94 20.84 0.63
N THR A 33 -9.23 19.60 1.04
CA THR A 33 -8.33 18.79 1.85
C THR A 33 -7.57 17.81 0.96
N PRO A 34 -6.23 17.83 0.98
CA PRO A 34 -5.44 16.88 0.22
C PRO A 34 -5.58 15.46 0.80
N VAL A 35 -5.98 14.51 -0.05
CA VAL A 35 -5.95 13.10 0.31
C VAL A 35 -4.51 12.61 0.39
N ARG A 36 -4.18 11.95 1.50
CA ARG A 36 -2.84 11.43 1.80
C ARG A 36 -2.77 9.91 1.77
N GLU A 37 -3.91 9.24 1.89
CA GLU A 37 -4.02 7.79 1.87
C GLU A 37 -5.12 7.34 0.90
N LEU A 38 -4.75 6.56 -0.10
CA LEU A 38 -5.68 5.96 -1.05
C LEU A 38 -5.54 4.45 -1.00
N LYS A 39 -6.67 3.76 -0.88
CA LYS A 39 -6.76 2.31 -0.98
C LYS A 39 -7.71 1.91 -2.09
N LEU A 40 -7.19 1.21 -3.08
CA LEU A 40 -7.94 0.66 -4.21
C LEU A 40 -8.04 -0.86 -4.01
N TYR A 41 -9.25 -1.34 -3.71
CA TYR A 41 -9.54 -2.76 -3.54
C TYR A 41 -10.52 -3.25 -4.59
N SER A 42 -10.20 -4.37 -5.24
CA SER A 42 -11.07 -5.02 -6.23
C SER A 42 -11.38 -4.14 -7.44
N THR A 43 -10.63 -3.07 -7.72
CA THR A 43 -11.10 -1.97 -8.57
C THR A 43 -11.14 -2.24 -10.08
N GLY A 44 -11.26 -3.49 -10.52
CA GLY A 44 -11.17 -3.87 -11.94
C GLY A 44 -9.79 -3.62 -12.56
N LEU A 45 -8.79 -3.21 -11.77
CA LEU A 45 -7.43 -2.96 -12.23
C LEU A 45 -6.76 -4.30 -12.54
N ASN A 46 -6.81 -4.69 -13.81
CA ASN A 46 -6.19 -5.92 -14.28
C ASN A 46 -4.77 -5.66 -14.78
N LEU A 47 -3.89 -6.61 -14.52
CA LEU A 47 -2.54 -6.71 -15.10
C LEU A 47 -2.52 -7.37 -16.48
N GLY A 48 -3.64 -7.94 -16.92
CA GLY A 48 -3.75 -8.71 -18.16
C GLY A 48 -3.63 -7.89 -19.45
N THR A 49 -3.39 -8.62 -20.54
CA THR A 49 -3.33 -8.14 -21.92
C THR A 49 -4.70 -8.01 -22.59
N SER A 50 -5.79 -8.45 -21.93
CA SER A 50 -7.14 -8.31 -22.49
C SER A 50 -7.55 -6.82 -22.47
N ARG A 51 -7.67 -6.25 -23.68
CA ARG A 51 -7.87 -4.80 -23.90
C ARG A 51 -9.11 -4.23 -23.19
N GLU A 52 -10.09 -5.07 -22.89
CA GLU A 52 -11.35 -4.64 -22.28
C GLU A 52 -11.23 -4.35 -20.78
N TRP A 53 -10.25 -4.96 -20.08
CA TRP A 53 -10.13 -4.90 -18.62
C TRP A 53 -8.73 -4.51 -18.12
N SER A 54 -7.75 -4.40 -19.03
CA SER A 54 -6.39 -4.00 -18.69
C SER A 54 -6.35 -2.59 -18.08
N THR A 55 -5.64 -2.42 -16.96
CA THR A 55 -5.36 -1.10 -16.40
C THR A 55 -4.61 -0.28 -17.46
N PRO A 56 -5.12 0.88 -17.90
CA PRO A 56 -4.42 1.70 -18.87
C PRO A 56 -3.05 2.11 -18.33
N ARG A 57 -2.03 2.09 -19.19
CA ARG A 57 -0.66 2.49 -18.81
C ARG A 57 -0.61 3.88 -18.17
N GLY A 58 -1.54 4.76 -18.52
CA GLY A 58 -1.69 6.12 -17.98
C GLY A 58 -2.40 6.24 -16.62
N PHE A 59 -3.10 5.20 -16.14
CA PHE A 59 -3.92 5.28 -14.92
C PHE A 59 -3.14 5.81 -13.71
N LEU A 60 -1.95 5.25 -13.51
CA LEU A 60 -1.10 5.60 -12.39
C LEU A 60 -0.55 7.02 -12.50
N LEU A 61 -0.29 7.50 -13.72
CA LEU A 61 0.11 8.90 -13.96
C LEU A 61 -1.05 9.87 -13.69
N GLU A 62 -2.25 9.52 -14.13
CA GLU A 62 -3.46 10.31 -13.85
C GLU A 62 -3.77 10.36 -12.35
N LEU A 63 -3.53 9.27 -11.63
CA LEU A 63 -3.61 9.21 -10.17
C LEU A 63 -2.60 10.15 -9.51
N THR A 64 -1.36 10.25 -10.05
CA THR A 64 -0.38 11.22 -9.54
C THR A 64 -0.80 12.67 -9.76
N THR A 65 -1.48 12.93 -10.88
CA THR A 65 -1.97 14.27 -11.22
C THR A 65 -3.14 14.68 -10.33
N ALA A 66 -4.07 13.75 -10.09
CA ALA A 66 -5.22 13.99 -9.23
C ALA A 66 -4.84 14.10 -7.75
N LEU A 67 -3.87 13.30 -7.27
CA LEU A 67 -3.50 13.18 -5.86
C LEU A 67 -2.00 13.40 -5.63
N PRO A 68 -1.46 14.61 -5.89
CA PRO A 68 -0.01 14.86 -5.85
C PRO A 68 0.61 14.76 -4.45
N ARG A 69 -0.21 14.87 -3.39
CA ARG A 69 0.22 14.81 -1.98
C ARG A 69 0.00 13.43 -1.34
N LEU A 70 -0.17 12.40 -2.16
CA LEU A 70 -0.38 11.05 -1.68
C LEU A 70 0.86 10.50 -0.97
N LYS A 71 0.71 10.12 0.30
CA LYS A 71 1.79 9.57 1.14
C LYS A 71 1.69 8.05 1.26
N ARG A 72 0.50 7.51 1.07
CA ARG A 72 0.19 6.08 1.22
C ARG A 72 -0.69 5.64 0.07
N LEU A 73 -0.21 4.67 -0.68
CA LEU A 73 -1.00 4.00 -1.70
C LEU A 73 -1.04 2.51 -1.42
N LYS A 74 -2.26 1.95 -1.42
CA LYS A 74 -2.48 0.51 -1.46
C LYS A 74 -3.32 0.16 -2.66
N VAL A 75 -2.83 -0.75 -3.49
CA VAL A 75 -3.51 -1.25 -4.68
C VAL A 75 -3.64 -2.75 -4.58
N MET A 76 -4.84 -3.26 -4.86
CA MET A 76 -5.10 -4.68 -5.07
C MET A 76 -5.48 -4.86 -6.53
N LEU A 77 -4.62 -5.53 -7.28
CA LEU A 77 -4.78 -5.80 -8.70
C LEU A 77 -5.44 -7.16 -8.92
N ARG A 78 -6.27 -7.24 -9.96
CA ARG A 78 -6.68 -8.50 -10.58
C ARG A 78 -5.55 -8.96 -11.50
N ASN A 79 -5.27 -10.25 -11.54
CA ASN A 79 -4.24 -10.79 -12.43
C ASN A 79 -4.79 -11.98 -13.24
N GLU A 80 -4.56 -11.96 -14.54
CA GLU A 80 -4.88 -13.04 -15.49
C GLU A 80 -3.63 -13.80 -15.98
N GLY A 81 -2.52 -13.77 -15.22
CA GLY A 81 -1.62 -14.92 -15.12
C GLY A 81 -0.61 -15.17 -16.25
N GLU A 82 0.07 -14.15 -16.76
CA GLU A 82 1.19 -14.33 -17.72
C GLU A 82 2.53 -13.80 -17.19
N LYS A 83 3.62 -14.50 -17.53
CA LYS A 83 5.00 -14.25 -17.09
C LYS A 83 5.52 -12.87 -17.52
N ASP A 84 5.27 -12.47 -18.76
CA ASP A 84 5.74 -11.20 -19.32
C ASP A 84 5.05 -9.97 -18.68
N LEU A 85 4.03 -10.20 -17.86
CA LEU A 85 3.35 -9.14 -17.11
C LEU A 85 4.15 -8.70 -15.88
N VAL A 86 5.02 -9.55 -15.31
CA VAL A 86 5.78 -9.23 -14.10
C VAL A 86 6.79 -8.10 -14.34
N ASP A 87 7.56 -8.20 -15.42
CA ASP A 87 8.57 -7.19 -15.77
C ASP A 87 7.91 -5.88 -16.19
N ASN A 88 6.89 -5.97 -17.08
CA ASN A 88 6.10 -4.82 -17.51
C ASN A 88 5.42 -4.10 -16.33
N LEU A 89 4.93 -4.86 -15.34
CA LEU A 89 4.36 -4.30 -14.13
C LEU A 89 5.44 -3.64 -13.26
N THR A 90 6.59 -4.28 -13.11
CA THR A 90 7.71 -3.73 -12.32
C THR A 90 8.15 -2.38 -12.88
N GLU A 91 8.26 -2.27 -14.21
CA GLU A 91 8.55 -1.01 -14.89
C GLU A 91 7.44 0.02 -14.74
N THR A 92 6.17 -0.40 -14.87
CA THR A 92 5.01 0.48 -14.68
C THR A 92 4.94 1.04 -13.26
N ILE A 93 5.20 0.20 -12.24
CA ILE A 93 5.30 0.62 -10.84
C ILE A 93 6.48 1.56 -10.65
N HIS A 94 7.63 1.25 -11.23
CA HIS A 94 8.82 2.11 -11.15
C HIS A 94 8.52 3.52 -11.70
N TYR A 95 7.93 3.57 -12.89
CA TYR A 95 7.50 4.80 -13.52
C TYR A 95 6.53 5.56 -12.63
N PHE A 96 5.51 4.89 -12.09
CA PHE A 96 4.55 5.49 -11.17
C PHE A 96 5.20 6.07 -9.90
N ILE A 97 6.01 5.29 -9.19
CA ILE A 97 6.68 5.74 -7.96
C ILE A 97 7.59 6.94 -8.24
N SER A 98 8.22 6.99 -9.42
CA SER A 98 9.06 8.11 -9.82
C SER A 98 8.30 9.45 -9.91
N HIS A 99 6.97 9.43 -10.05
CA HIS A 99 6.13 10.63 -10.13
C HIS A 99 5.47 11.02 -8.79
N LEU A 100 5.36 10.10 -7.82
CA LEU A 100 4.84 10.42 -6.48
C LEU A 100 5.94 10.72 -5.46
N LYS A 101 6.49 11.94 -5.48
CA LYS A 101 7.64 12.32 -4.63
C LYS A 101 7.37 12.28 -3.12
N GLU A 102 6.12 12.40 -2.68
CA GLU A 102 5.72 12.33 -1.27
C GLU A 102 5.35 10.92 -0.79
N LEU A 103 5.38 9.91 -1.66
CA LEU A 103 4.96 8.55 -1.33
C LEU A 103 5.93 7.91 -0.33
N ARG A 104 5.43 7.67 0.88
CA ARG A 104 6.21 7.02 1.96
C ARG A 104 5.98 5.52 2.05
N TYR A 105 4.78 5.09 1.65
CA TYR A 105 4.30 3.73 1.79
C TYR A 105 3.58 3.27 0.53
N PHE A 106 4.04 2.16 -0.04
CA PHE A 106 3.45 1.56 -1.21
C PHE A 106 3.13 0.10 -0.96
N VAL A 107 1.88 -0.31 -1.22
CA VAL A 107 1.47 -1.71 -1.18
C VAL A 107 0.84 -2.06 -2.50
N ILE A 108 1.33 -3.15 -3.07
CA ILE A 108 0.71 -3.77 -4.22
C ILE A 108 0.44 -5.24 -3.89
N ARG A 109 -0.80 -5.67 -4.07
CA ARG A 109 -1.26 -7.04 -3.81
C ARG A 109 -2.05 -7.56 -5.00
N THR A 110 -2.19 -8.87 -5.09
CA THR A 110 -3.19 -9.52 -5.94
C THR A 110 -4.34 -10.07 -5.10
N ASP A 111 -5.53 -10.22 -5.70
CA ASP A 111 -6.70 -10.84 -5.07
C ASP A 111 -6.70 -12.38 -5.18
N LEU A 112 -5.86 -12.94 -6.05
CA LEU A 112 -5.72 -14.38 -6.24
C LEU A 112 -5.08 -15.04 -5.01
N LYS A 113 -5.91 -15.67 -4.16
CA LYS A 113 -5.49 -16.67 -3.16
C LYS A 113 -4.64 -17.80 -3.77
N SER A 114 -4.79 -18.01 -5.08
CA SER A 114 -4.18 -19.04 -5.90
C SER A 114 -3.06 -18.49 -6.79
N PHE A 115 -2.29 -17.50 -6.34
CA PHE A 115 -1.01 -17.14 -6.97
C PHE A 115 0.19 -17.73 -6.19
N PRO A 116 0.33 -19.07 -6.06
CA PRO A 116 1.53 -19.69 -5.49
C PRO A 116 2.77 -19.46 -6.38
N VAL A 117 2.59 -18.88 -7.57
CA VAL A 117 3.67 -18.64 -8.53
C VAL A 117 4.47 -17.36 -8.20
N TYR A 118 3.92 -16.37 -7.50
CA TYR A 118 4.69 -15.12 -7.24
C TYR A 118 5.75 -15.27 -6.14
N THR A 119 5.54 -16.15 -5.18
CA THR A 119 6.59 -16.51 -4.19
C THR A 119 7.80 -17.19 -4.82
N THR A 120 7.73 -17.56 -6.11
CA THR A 120 8.84 -18.19 -6.87
C THR A 120 9.50 -17.29 -7.92
N PHE A 121 9.09 -16.03 -8.10
CA PHE A 121 9.58 -15.22 -9.23
C PHE A 121 10.67 -14.19 -8.92
N LEU A 122 10.63 -13.53 -7.76
CA LEU A 122 11.74 -12.70 -7.32
C LEU A 122 12.26 -13.25 -6.01
N ASP A 123 13.57 -13.35 -5.88
CA ASP A 123 14.18 -13.63 -4.60
C ASP A 123 14.20 -12.38 -3.69
N GLU A 124 14.65 -12.54 -2.45
CA GLU A 124 14.72 -11.42 -1.51
C GLU A 124 15.69 -10.32 -1.97
N MET A 125 16.77 -10.69 -2.67
CA MET A 125 17.78 -9.74 -3.14
C MET A 125 17.22 -8.87 -4.27
N GLU A 126 16.51 -9.48 -5.23
CA GLU A 126 15.87 -8.77 -6.34
C GLU A 126 14.81 -7.79 -5.85
N GLU A 127 13.98 -8.17 -4.87
CA GLU A 127 13.01 -7.25 -4.28
C GLU A 127 13.68 -6.09 -3.54
N ILE A 128 14.78 -6.33 -2.81
CA ILE A 128 15.56 -5.27 -2.16
C ILE A 128 16.14 -4.31 -3.21
N GLN A 129 16.69 -4.83 -4.31
CA GLN A 129 17.22 -4.00 -5.40
C GLN A 129 16.13 -3.14 -6.03
N LEU A 130 14.92 -3.68 -6.23
CA LEU A 130 13.77 -2.91 -6.71
C LEU A 130 13.34 -1.83 -5.70
N CYS A 131 13.26 -2.16 -4.41
CA CYS A 131 12.96 -1.19 -3.36
C CYS A 131 13.99 -0.05 -3.35
N GLN A 132 15.27 -0.37 -3.51
CA GLN A 132 16.33 0.64 -3.60
C GLN A 132 16.21 1.49 -4.86
N ARG A 133 15.94 0.88 -6.02
CA ARG A 133 15.72 1.58 -7.29
C ARG A 133 14.53 2.54 -7.18
N TRP A 134 13.43 2.13 -6.58
CA TRP A 134 12.27 2.97 -6.33
C TRP A 134 12.55 4.12 -5.38
N ARG A 135 13.29 3.85 -4.30
CA ARG A 135 13.72 4.90 -3.37
C ARG A 135 14.63 5.94 -4.02
N ASN A 136 15.51 5.54 -4.92
CA ASN A 136 16.34 6.48 -5.65
C ASN A 136 15.48 7.47 -6.47
N SER A 137 14.36 7.00 -7.02
CA SER A 137 13.39 7.84 -7.75
C SER A 137 12.41 8.60 -6.83
N CYS A 138 12.12 8.06 -5.65
CA CYS A 138 11.26 8.65 -4.62
C CYS A 138 11.91 8.52 -3.23
N SER A 139 12.68 9.54 -2.84
CA SER A 139 13.50 9.51 -1.62
C SER A 139 12.70 9.42 -0.32
N SER A 140 11.40 9.70 -0.37
CA SER A 140 10.49 9.59 0.78
C SER A 140 9.95 8.17 1.00
N LEU A 141 10.15 7.26 0.04
CA LEU A 141 9.68 5.87 0.10
C LEU A 141 10.47 5.06 1.12
N ASN A 142 9.80 4.65 2.19
CA ASN A 142 10.43 3.98 3.32
C ASN A 142 9.83 2.60 3.61
N GLU A 143 8.69 2.25 3.01
CA GLU A 143 8.04 0.97 3.21
C GLU A 143 7.31 0.53 1.94
N VAL A 144 7.53 -0.73 1.57
CA VAL A 144 7.03 -1.34 0.34
C VAL A 144 6.52 -2.72 0.70
N GLU A 145 5.33 -3.09 0.24
CA GLU A 145 4.89 -4.48 0.18
C GLU A 145 4.68 -4.87 -1.27
N TYR A 146 5.39 -5.90 -1.70
CA TYR A 146 5.36 -6.36 -3.08
C TYR A 146 4.36 -7.50 -3.27
N LEU A 147 4.14 -7.90 -4.53
CA LEU A 147 3.17 -8.93 -4.90
C LEU A 147 3.42 -10.29 -4.26
N SER A 148 4.66 -10.57 -3.85
CA SER A 148 5.02 -11.76 -3.05
C SER A 148 4.41 -11.76 -1.65
N GLY A 149 3.80 -10.65 -1.22
CA GLY A 149 3.34 -10.41 0.15
C GLY A 149 4.48 -10.02 1.10
N ARG A 150 5.75 -10.11 0.68
CA ARG A 150 6.87 -9.64 1.49
C ARG A 150 6.82 -8.12 1.61
N ARG A 151 7.01 -7.66 2.85
CA ARG A 151 7.09 -6.25 3.17
C ARG A 151 8.52 -5.89 3.57
N TRP A 152 8.99 -4.82 2.97
CA TRP A 152 10.31 -4.24 3.16
C TRP A 152 10.16 -2.87 3.78
N LYS A 153 10.93 -2.63 4.84
CA LYS A 153 11.02 -1.34 5.51
C LYS A 153 12.46 -0.88 5.51
N LEU A 154 12.68 0.37 5.19
CA LEU A 154 13.99 0.99 5.30
C LEU A 154 14.28 1.31 6.77
N VAL A 155 15.36 0.74 7.29
CA VAL A 155 15.89 1.00 8.63
C VAL A 155 17.33 1.49 8.48
N GLY A 156 17.55 2.76 8.81
CA GLY A 156 18.79 3.44 8.43
C GLY A 156 18.91 3.51 6.90
N ASN A 157 19.97 2.89 6.36
CA ASN A 157 20.23 2.81 4.92
C ASN A 157 20.04 1.39 4.34
N LYS A 158 19.39 0.48 5.08
CA LYS A 158 19.19 -0.91 4.66
C LYS A 158 17.70 -1.26 4.63
N TRP A 159 17.31 -2.02 3.61
CA TRP A 159 15.99 -2.64 3.57
C TRP A 159 15.99 -3.87 4.46
N ALA A 160 15.03 -3.93 5.38
CA ALA A 160 14.82 -5.06 6.27
C ALA A 160 13.40 -5.60 6.07
N LYS A 161 13.26 -6.91 6.18
CA LYS A 161 11.96 -7.56 6.15
C LYS A 161 11.14 -7.09 7.34
N SER A 162 9.88 -6.75 7.09
CA SER A 162 8.94 -6.26 8.08
C SER A 162 7.68 -7.11 8.02
N TRP A 163 7.04 -7.28 9.17
CA TRP A 163 5.75 -7.97 9.26
C TRP A 163 4.66 -6.96 8.93
N SER A 164 3.62 -7.38 8.20
CA SER A 164 2.42 -6.55 8.11
C SER A 164 1.81 -6.37 9.50
N ARG A 165 1.12 -5.26 9.76
CA ARG A 165 0.50 -5.00 11.07
C ARG A 165 -0.44 -6.13 11.54
N ALA A 166 -1.11 -6.79 10.59
CA ALA A 166 -1.97 -7.94 10.86
C ALA A 166 -1.17 -9.20 11.24
N GLU A 167 0.00 -9.43 10.64
CA GLU A 167 0.90 -10.52 11.02
C GLU A 167 1.65 -10.23 12.33
N PHE A 168 1.93 -8.95 12.61
CA PHE A 168 2.48 -8.53 13.90
C PHE A 168 1.47 -8.82 15.02
N GLU A 169 0.20 -8.46 14.85
CA GLU A 169 -0.86 -8.74 15.82
C GLU A 169 -1.12 -10.25 16.02
N MET A 170 -0.94 -11.08 14.99
CA MET A 170 -1.03 -12.55 15.10
C MET A 170 0.21 -13.22 15.71
N ASN A 171 1.40 -12.62 15.57
CA ASN A 171 2.68 -13.18 16.03
C ASN A 171 3.28 -12.46 17.25
N THR A 172 2.57 -11.50 17.85
CA THR A 172 2.99 -10.94 19.13
C THR A 172 2.60 -11.97 20.21
N PRO A 173 3.55 -12.60 20.93
CA PRO A 173 3.18 -13.38 22.10
C PRO A 173 2.40 -12.47 23.03
N GLU A 174 1.19 -12.88 23.41
CA GLU A 174 0.40 -12.17 24.41
C GLU A 174 1.34 -11.87 25.58
N ARG A 175 1.55 -10.59 25.88
CA ARG A 175 2.26 -10.23 27.11
C ARG A 175 1.53 -10.98 28.22
N PRO A 176 2.22 -11.79 29.06
CA PRO A 176 1.58 -12.33 30.23
C PRO A 176 1.09 -11.12 31.00
N TRP A 177 -0.23 -10.96 31.07
CA TRP A 177 -0.84 -9.96 31.92
C TRP A 177 -0.18 -10.11 33.28
N THR A 178 0.37 -9.03 33.78
CA THR A 178 0.89 -8.93 35.14
C THR A 178 -0.24 -9.30 36.10
N LYS A 179 -0.38 -10.61 36.38
CA LYS A 179 -0.82 -11.09 37.67
C LYS A 179 0.21 -10.53 38.64
N ASP A 180 -0.27 -9.76 39.61
CA ASP A 180 0.48 -9.08 40.68
C ASP A 180 0.60 -7.55 40.54
N LEU A 181 -0.53 -6.88 40.31
CA LEU A 181 -0.76 -5.59 40.96
C LEU A 181 -1.70 -5.83 42.14
N LYS A 182 -1.12 -6.11 43.32
CA LYS A 182 -1.83 -5.91 44.59
C LYS A 182 -2.23 -4.42 44.65
N PRO A 183 -3.49 -4.09 44.96
CA PRO A 183 -3.86 -2.70 45.18
C PRO A 183 -3.04 -2.13 46.35
N PRO A 184 -2.67 -0.85 46.31
CA PRO A 184 -1.95 -0.21 47.39
C PRO A 184 -2.83 -0.24 48.65
N ARG A 185 -2.27 -0.71 49.78
CA ARG A 185 -2.90 -0.58 51.09
C ARG A 185 -3.16 0.91 51.35
N ALA A 186 -4.42 1.24 51.62
CA ALA A 186 -4.78 2.55 52.14
C ALA A 186 -3.97 2.82 53.41
N ALA A 187 -3.18 3.89 53.40
CA ALA A 187 -2.51 4.40 54.58
C ALA A 187 -3.60 4.96 55.51
N SER A 188 -3.82 4.30 56.64
CA SER A 188 -4.60 4.85 57.74
C SER A 188 -3.89 6.11 58.26
N ALA A 189 -4.55 7.26 58.20
CA ALA A 189 -4.09 8.47 58.87
C ALA A 189 -4.27 8.31 60.39
N PRO A 190 -3.29 8.68 61.23
CA PRO A 190 -3.48 8.70 62.68
C PRO A 190 -4.30 9.94 63.09
N LEU A 191 -5.18 9.74 64.07
CA LEU A 191 -5.86 10.79 64.84
C LEU A 191 -4.90 11.45 65.83
#